data_AF-W6PI08-F1
#
_entry.id   AF-W6PI08-F1
#
_cell.length_a   1.000
_cell.length_b   1.000
_cell.length_c   1.000
_cell.angle_alpha   90.00
_cell.angle_beta   90.00
_cell.angle_gamma   90.00
#
_symmetry.space_group_name_H-M   'P 1'
#
loop_
_entity.id
_entity.type
_entity.pdbx_description
1 polymer ?
#
loop_
_entity_poly.entity_id
_entity_poly.type
_entity_poly.pdbx_seq_one_letter_code
_entity_poly.pdbx_strand_id
1 'polypeptide(L)'
;MIVGEFTVENILNDTPSTLWDQTHKDSGITKDFFDQYFEGRTHGYALKISSPRLYEEPINPFELFKAFAAPQSFKYIDSNESALLFSNY
;
A
#
# COMPACT_ATOMS: atom_id res chain seq x y z
N MET A 1 -1.21 13.71 4.50
CA MET A 1 -1.57 13.03 5.76
C MET A 1 -1.41 11.54 5.57
N ILE A 2 -0.93 10.81 6.58
CA ILE A 2 -1.03 9.36 6.70
C ILE A 2 -2.30 9.07 7.50
N VAL A 3 -3.23 8.33 6.91
CA VAL A 3 -4.61 8.18 7.45
C VAL A 3 -4.83 6.88 8.21
N GLY A 4 -3.90 5.94 8.11
CA GLY A 4 -4.04 4.62 8.70
C GLY A 4 -2.96 3.68 8.22
N GLU A 5 -3.10 2.43 8.63
CA GLU A 5 -2.18 1.35 8.32
C GLU A 5 -2.91 0.03 8.10
N PHE A 6 -2.19 -0.93 7.55
CA PHE A 6 -2.64 -2.30 7.39
C PHE A 6 -1.44 -3.24 7.46
N THR A 7 -1.72 -4.52 7.68
CA THR A 7 -0.73 -5.59 7.60
C THR A 7 -0.77 -6.23 6.21
N VAL A 8 0.40 -6.53 5.63
CA VAL A 8 0.45 -7.38 4.45
C VAL A 8 0.38 -8.83 4.91
N GLU A 9 -0.73 -9.50 4.60
CA GLU A 9 -0.95 -10.90 4.98
C GLU A 9 -0.25 -11.86 4.03
N ASN A 10 -0.37 -11.62 2.73
CA ASN A 10 0.24 -12.45 1.69
C ASN A 10 0.54 -11.62 0.45
N ILE A 11 1.47 -12.11 -0.38
CA ILE A 11 1.83 -11.51 -1.67
C ILE A 11 1.65 -12.56 -2.75
N LEU A 12 0.78 -12.27 -3.71
CA LEU A 12 0.64 -13.07 -4.93
C LEU A 12 1.57 -12.51 -6.00
N ASN A 13 2.16 -13.40 -6.80
CA ASN A 13 2.96 -13.07 -7.97
C ASN A 13 2.55 -13.98 -9.11
N ASP A 14 1.93 -13.41 -10.14
CA ASP A 14 1.42 -14.13 -11.30
C ASP A 14 1.24 -13.17 -12.49
N THR A 15 0.72 -13.69 -13.60
CA THR A 15 0.28 -12.89 -14.76
C THR A 15 -0.89 -11.97 -14.39
N PRO A 16 -1.02 -10.80 -15.05
CA PRO A 16 -2.13 -9.88 -14.77
C PRO A 16 -3.52 -10.51 -14.88
N SER A 17 -3.75 -11.41 -15.84
CA SER A 17 -5.02 -12.13 -15.97
C SER A 17 -5.32 -13.00 -14.74
N THR A 18 -4.34 -13.79 -14.29
CA THR A 18 -4.50 -14.66 -13.12
C THR A 18 -4.68 -13.86 -11.84
N LEU A 19 -3.99 -12.73 -11.70
CA LEU A 19 -4.17 -11.82 -10.57
C LEU A 19 -5.56 -11.18 -10.57
N TRP A 20 -6.05 -10.75 -11.73
CA TRP A 20 -7.39 -10.17 -11.85
C TRP A 20 -8.47 -11.16 -11.44
N ASP A 21 -8.40 -12.39 -11.97
CA ASP A 21 -9.39 -13.42 -11.68
C ASP A 21 -9.46 -13.73 -10.18
N GLN A 22 -8.31 -13.70 -9.50
CA GLN A 22 -8.22 -13.91 -8.06
C GLN A 22 -8.67 -12.73 -7.21
N THR A 23 -8.46 -11.49 -7.65
CA THR A 23 -8.52 -10.30 -6.76
C THR A 23 -9.60 -9.28 -7.11
N HIS A 24 -10.22 -9.35 -8.31
CA HIS A 24 -11.09 -8.29 -8.80
C HIS A 24 -12.25 -7.90 -7.87
N LYS A 25 -12.83 -8.87 -7.16
CA LYS A 25 -13.96 -8.64 -6.23
C LYS A 25 -13.62 -7.69 -5.08
N ASP A 26 -12.36 -7.73 -4.63
CA ASP A 26 -11.90 -7.00 -3.44
C ASP A 26 -10.86 -5.92 -3.77
N SER A 27 -10.49 -5.77 -5.06
CA SER A 27 -9.44 -4.83 -5.51
C SER A 27 -9.82 -3.36 -5.44
N GLY A 28 -11.11 -3.04 -5.40
CA GLY A 28 -11.62 -1.67 -5.37
C GLY A 28 -11.44 -0.87 -6.66
N ILE A 29 -11.02 -1.49 -7.77
CA ILE A 29 -10.77 -0.84 -9.07
C ILE A 29 -11.52 -1.54 -10.21
N THR A 30 -11.68 -0.84 -11.33
CA THR A 30 -12.28 -1.40 -12.55
C THR A 30 -11.28 -2.22 -13.35
N LYS A 31 -11.79 -3.11 -14.22
CA LYS A 31 -10.95 -3.89 -15.14
C LYS A 31 -10.15 -2.98 -16.07
N ASP A 32 -10.79 -1.97 -16.65
CA ASP A 32 -10.11 -1.04 -17.56
C ASP A 32 -8.91 -0.33 -16.90
N PHE A 33 -9.06 0.11 -15.64
CA PHE A 33 -7.97 0.73 -14.90
C PHE A 33 -6.84 -0.28 -14.60
N PHE A 34 -7.20 -1.50 -14.20
CA PHE A 34 -6.24 -2.58 -13.98
C PHE A 34 -5.45 -2.92 -15.25
N ASP A 35 -6.14 -3.08 -16.39
CA ASP A 35 -5.52 -3.42 -17.67
C ASP A 35 -4.59 -2.32 -18.16
N GLN A 36 -4.99 -1.04 -18.02
CA GLN A 36 -4.12 0.10 -18.33
C GLN A 36 -2.87 0.11 -17.43
N TYR A 37 -3.01 -0.17 -16.13
CA TYR A 37 -1.87 -0.20 -15.21
C TYR A 37 -0.87 -1.33 -15.56
N PHE A 38 -1.37 -2.49 -15.98
CA PHE A 38 -0.57 -3.65 -16.35
C PHE A 38 -0.24 -3.74 -17.85
N GLU A 39 -0.48 -2.68 -18.64
CA GLU A 39 -0.22 -2.69 -20.08
C GLU A 39 1.26 -3.03 -20.38
N GLY A 40 1.46 -4.02 -21.25
CA GLY A 40 2.79 -4.51 -21.62
C GLY A 40 3.54 -5.30 -20.53
N ARG A 41 2.88 -5.61 -19.39
CA ARG A 41 3.47 -6.39 -18.29
C ARG A 41 3.07 -7.85 -18.38
N THR A 42 4.02 -8.75 -18.16
CA THR A 42 3.77 -10.20 -18.14
C THR A 42 3.55 -10.75 -16.74
N HIS A 43 3.93 -10.00 -15.71
CA HIS A 43 3.83 -10.38 -14.30
C HIS A 43 3.45 -9.16 -13.45
N GLY A 44 2.75 -9.40 -12.36
CA GLY A 44 2.39 -8.39 -11.37
C GLY A 44 2.47 -8.93 -9.95
N TYR A 45 2.29 -8.03 -8.99
CA TYR A 45 2.21 -8.39 -7.57
C TYR A 45 0.90 -7.87 -6.99
N ALA A 46 0.19 -8.71 -6.25
CA ALA A 46 -0.97 -8.31 -5.47
C ALA A 46 -0.69 -8.49 -3.98
N LEU A 47 -0.78 -7.40 -3.22
CA LEU A 47 -0.63 -7.41 -1.77
C LEU A 47 -2.00 -7.68 -1.16
N LYS A 48 -2.17 -8.86 -0.55
CA LYS A 48 -3.34 -9.13 0.28
C LYS A 48 -3.15 -8.39 1.61
N ILE A 49 -4.01 -7.40 1.86
CA ILE A 49 -3.98 -6.61 3.09
C ILE A 49 -4.94 -7.19 4.12
N SER A 50 -4.58 -7.08 5.39
CA SER A 50 -5.40 -7.46 6.53
C SER A 50 -5.25 -6.45 7.66
N SER A 51 -6.11 -6.55 8.68
CA SER A 51 -6.08 -5.69 9.87
C SER A 51 -6.01 -4.20 9.55
N PRO A 52 -6.90 -3.65 8.70
CA PRO A 52 -6.89 -2.22 8.43
C PRO A 52 -7.22 -1.45 9.72
N ARG A 53 -6.36 -0.49 10.05
CA ARG A 53 -6.57 0.44 11.16
C ARG A 53 -6.58 1.85 10.61
N LEU A 54 -7.75 2.49 10.68
CA LEU A 54 -7.86 3.92 10.44
C LEU A 54 -7.40 4.67 11.70
N TYR A 55 -6.62 5.72 11.52
CA TYR A 55 -6.20 6.59 12.61
C TYR A 55 -7.31 7.59 12.95
N GLU A 56 -7.53 7.84 14.24
CA GLU A 56 -8.51 8.85 14.69
C GLU A 56 -8.07 10.26 14.27
N GLU A 57 -6.78 10.55 14.41
CA GLU A 57 -6.14 11.78 13.93
C GLU A 57 -5.09 11.43 12.84
N PRO A 58 -5.30 11.86 11.58
CA PRO A 58 -4.32 11.64 10.53
C PRO A 58 -2.98 12.28 10.87
N ILE A 59 -1.88 11.60 10.54
CA ILE A 59 -0.53 12.05 10.82
C ILE A 59 -0.02 12.94 9.70
N ASN A 60 0.60 14.08 10.02
CA ASN A 60 1.29 14.91 9.03
C ASN A 60 2.73 14.40 8.82
N PRO A 61 3.06 13.75 7.68
CA PRO A 61 4.38 13.18 7.49
C PRO A 61 5.50 14.24 7.40
N PHE A 62 5.17 15.49 7.05
CA PHE A 62 6.15 16.57 7.00
C PHE A 62 6.63 17.02 8.40
N GLU A 63 5.88 16.69 9.45
CA GLU A 63 6.26 16.96 10.84
C GLU A 63 7.16 15.84 11.42
N LEU A 64 7.07 14.63 10.86
CA LEU A 64 7.83 13.47 11.33
C LEU A 64 9.12 13.23 10.56
N PHE A 65 9.11 13.47 9.25
CA PHE A 65 10.24 13.18 8.38
C PHE A 65 10.89 14.46 7.87
N LYS A 66 12.17 14.65 8.19
CA LYS A 66 12.96 15.85 7.84
C LYS A 66 12.95 16.21 6.35
N ALA A 67 12.82 15.22 5.48
CA ALA A 67 12.74 15.39 4.03
C ALA A 67 11.69 14.44 3.44
N PHE A 68 10.43 14.61 3.84
CA PHE A 68 9.35 13.78 3.32
C PHE A 68 9.10 14.03 1.84
N ALA A 69 9.02 12.94 1.08
CA ALA A 69 8.38 12.89 -0.23
C ALA A 69 7.50 11.64 -0.28
N ALA A 70 6.31 11.75 -0.86
CA ALA A 70 5.46 10.59 -1.07
C ALA A 70 6.19 9.58 -1.97
N PRO A 71 6.42 8.33 -1.53
CA PRO A 71 7.14 7.36 -2.34
C PRO A 71 6.32 6.97 -3.57
N GLN A 72 6.98 6.75 -4.70
CA GLN A 72 6.35 6.19 -5.89
C GLN A 72 5.97 4.71 -5.70
N SER A 73 6.74 3.99 -4.87
CA SER A 73 6.49 2.60 -4.49
C SER A 73 6.33 2.48 -2.97
N PHE A 74 7.41 2.23 -2.25
CA PHE A 74 7.43 2.17 -0.79
C PHE A 74 8.73 2.75 -0.23
N LYS A 75 8.67 3.23 1.01
CA LYS A 75 9.83 3.68 1.79
C LYS A 75 9.94 2.76 3.02
N TYR A 76 11.12 2.18 3.23
CA TYR A 76 11.41 1.54 4.51
C TYR A 76 11.64 2.61 5.58
N ILE A 77 11.02 2.42 6.73
CA ILE A 77 11.22 3.27 7.91
C ILE A 77 12.25 2.61 8.83
N ASP A 78 13.11 3.43 9.44
CA ASP A 78 14.02 2.94 10.47
C ASP A 78 13.34 2.85 11.85
N SER A 79 14.05 2.34 12.85
CA SER A 79 13.50 2.17 14.21
C SER A 79 13.14 3.51 14.88
N ASN A 80 13.83 4.60 14.58
CA ASN A 80 13.52 5.92 15.13
C ASN A 80 12.26 6.49 14.47
N GLU A 81 12.17 6.39 13.14
CA GLU A 81 10.99 6.79 12.36
C GLU A 81 9.76 5.97 12.75
N SER A 82 9.93 4.66 12.96
CA SER A 82 8.89 3.78 13.48
C SER A 82 8.46 4.20 14.88
N ALA A 83 9.39 4.46 15.78
CA ALA A 83 9.06 4.93 17.12
C ALA A 83 8.28 6.25 17.09
N LEU A 84 8.60 7.20 16.20
CA LEU A 84 7.88 8.47 16.04
C LEU A 84 6.45 8.29 15.50
N LEU A 85 6.24 7.35 14.58
CA LEU A 85 4.91 7.05 14.04
C LEU A 85 4.01 6.41 15.10
N PHE A 86 4.56 5.49 15.90
CA PHE A 86 3.81 4.71 16.88
C PHE A 86 3.87 5.27 18.30
N SER A 87 4.64 6.32 18.59
CA SER A 87 4.62 6.97 19.92
C SER A 87 3.38 7.82 20.14
N ASN A 88 2.71 8.20 19.06
CA ASN A 88 1.49 9.01 19.09
C ASN A 88 0.21 8.15 19.14
N TYR A 89 0.34 6.82 19.30
CA TYR A 89 -0.76 5.85 19.30
C TYR A 89 -0.55 4.65 20.21
#